data_AF-A0A962AVN0-F1
#
_entry.id   AF-A0A962AVN0-F1
#
_cell.length_a   1.000
_cell.length_b   1.000
_cell.length_c   1.000
_cell.angle_alpha   90.00
_cell.angle_beta   90.00
_cell.angle_gamma   90.00
#
_symmetry.space_group_name_H-M   'P 1'
#
loop_
_entity.id
_entity.type
_entity.pdbx_description
1 polymer ?
#
loop_
_entity_poly.entity_id
_entity_poly.type
_entity_poly.pdbx_seq_one_letter_code
_entity_poly.pdbx_strand_id
1 'polypeptide(L)'
;MSFSATILGCGSSAGVPRVAQGWGACDPSNPKNRRRRCALHVSREGIAGSTEIVVDLGPDIREQLLDARVMHIDAVLLTHAHADHIHGIDDVRPYVIEHGRLLPVYMDAATSAGVREKFG
;
A
#
# COMPACT_ATOMS: atom_id res chain seq x y z
N MET A 1 -0.78 -16.01 -19.49
CA MET A 1 -0.42 -14.77 -18.75
C MET A 1 -1.70 -14.21 -18.19
N SER A 2 -1.72 -13.87 -16.91
CA SER A 2 -2.87 -13.33 -16.19
C SER A 2 -2.44 -12.09 -15.40
N PHE A 3 -3.39 -11.20 -15.17
CA PHE A 3 -3.25 -10.04 -14.30
C PHE A 3 -4.26 -10.16 -13.17
N SER A 4 -3.84 -9.80 -11.95
CA SER A 4 -4.71 -9.67 -10.79
C SER A 4 -4.52 -8.30 -10.15
N ALA A 5 -5.60 -7.79 -9.57
CA ALA A 5 -5.60 -6.55 -8.82
C ALA A 5 -6.34 -6.78 -7.51
N THR A 6 -5.63 -6.64 -6.39
CA THR A 6 -6.18 -6.78 -5.05
C THR A 6 -6.28 -5.41 -4.40
N ILE A 7 -7.52 -4.99 -4.09
CA ILE A 7 -7.76 -3.79 -3.30
C ILE A 7 -7.30 -4.06 -1.87
N LEU A 8 -6.16 -3.50 -1.50
CA LEU A 8 -5.59 -3.61 -0.17
C LEU A 8 -6.33 -2.69 0.82
N GLY A 9 -6.83 -1.56 0.33
CA GLY A 9 -7.70 -0.67 1.08
C GLY A 9 -8.47 0.27 0.16
N CYS A 10 -9.62 0.73 0.64
CA CYS A 10 -10.57 1.57 -0.10
C CYS A 10 -11.19 2.67 0.77
N GLY A 11 -10.55 2.99 1.90
CA GLY A 11 -10.97 4.04 2.81
C GLY A 11 -10.41 5.40 2.41
N SER A 12 -11.02 6.46 2.94
CA SER A 12 -10.42 7.80 2.93
C SER A 12 -9.15 7.84 3.79
N SER A 13 -8.45 8.97 3.80
CA SER A 13 -7.25 9.21 4.62
C SER A 13 -7.38 8.81 6.10
N ALA A 14 -8.58 8.97 6.69
CA ALA A 14 -8.84 8.62 8.08
C ALA A 14 -9.34 7.18 8.31
N GLY A 15 -9.49 6.37 7.25
CA GLY A 15 -10.10 5.04 7.31
C GLY A 15 -11.58 5.03 7.70
N VAL A 16 -12.14 3.83 7.89
CA VAL A 16 -13.47 3.61 8.49
C VAL A 16 -13.41 2.42 9.45
N PRO A 17 -13.84 2.57 10.72
CA PRO A 17 -14.29 3.80 11.36
C PRO A 17 -13.15 4.81 11.56
N ARG A 18 -13.51 6.09 11.65
CA ARG A 18 -12.56 7.16 11.99
C ARG A 18 -12.24 7.13 13.48
N VAL A 19 -10.99 7.38 13.85
CA VAL A 19 -10.58 7.55 15.26
C VAL A 19 -11.42 8.66 15.90
N ALA A 20 -12.00 8.38 17.07
CA ALA A 20 -12.91 9.25 17.84
C ALA A 20 -14.25 9.65 17.19
N GLN A 21 -14.43 9.47 15.87
CA GLN A 21 -15.66 9.87 15.15
C GLN A 21 -16.54 8.68 14.74
N GLY A 22 -16.03 7.44 14.83
CA GLY A 22 -16.81 6.24 14.59
C GLY A 22 -17.12 5.96 13.12
N TRP A 23 -18.26 5.31 12.86
CA TRP A 23 -18.61 4.73 11.56
C TRP A 23 -19.31 5.71 10.59
N GLY A 24 -19.71 6.90 11.06
CA GLY A 24 -20.58 7.78 10.29
C GLY A 24 -21.89 7.06 9.92
N ALA A 25 -22.25 7.10 8.63
CA ALA A 25 -23.44 6.43 8.10
C ALA A 25 -23.19 4.95 7.71
N CYS A 26 -21.97 4.42 7.91
CA CYS A 26 -21.68 3.02 7.59
C CYS A 26 -22.24 2.08 8.65
N ASP A 27 -22.88 0.99 8.20
CA ASP A 27 -23.31 -0.10 9.08
C ASP A 27 -22.08 -0.82 9.68
N PRO A 28 -21.90 -0.81 11.02
CA PRO A 28 -20.77 -1.45 11.69
C PRO A 28 -20.81 -2.98 11.66
N SER A 29 -21.98 -3.58 11.40
CA SER A 29 -22.13 -5.04 11.33
C SER A 29 -21.70 -5.62 9.98
N ASN A 30 -21.66 -4.79 8.93
CA ASN A 30 -21.17 -5.20 7.62
C ASN A 30 -19.63 -5.13 7.58
N PRO A 31 -18.91 -6.26 7.49
CA PRO A 31 -17.45 -6.27 7.54
C PRO A 31 -16.80 -5.50 6.38
N LYS A 32 -17.48 -5.32 5.24
CA LYS A 32 -16.97 -4.53 4.09
C LYS A 32 -16.89 -3.03 4.39
N ASN A 33 -17.56 -2.56 5.44
CA ASN A 33 -17.49 -1.16 5.85
C ASN A 33 -16.24 -0.84 6.68
N ARG A 34 -15.50 -1.85 7.15
CA ARG A 34 -14.18 -1.63 7.74
C ARG A 34 -13.17 -1.38 6.62
N ARG A 35 -12.65 -0.16 6.54
CA ARG A 35 -11.80 0.28 5.42
C ARG A 35 -10.48 0.82 5.92
N ARG A 36 -9.40 0.18 5.50
CA ARG A 36 -8.02 0.68 5.58
C ARG A 36 -7.78 1.78 4.54
N ARG A 37 -6.73 2.59 4.70
CA ARG A 37 -6.31 3.62 3.74
C ARG A 37 -6.06 3.01 2.36
N CYS A 38 -6.28 3.80 1.32
CA CYS A 38 -6.22 3.34 -0.07
C CYS A 38 -4.83 2.76 -0.41
N ALA A 39 -4.82 1.57 -0.98
CA ALA A 39 -3.64 0.93 -1.56
C ALA A 39 -4.07 -0.18 -2.53
N LEU A 40 -3.22 -0.50 -3.51
CA LEU A 40 -3.49 -1.54 -4.50
C LEU A 40 -2.29 -2.47 -4.62
N HIS A 41 -2.54 -3.77 -4.71
CA HIS A 41 -1.55 -4.74 -5.14
C HIS A 41 -1.91 -5.22 -6.54
N VAL A 42 -0.95 -5.17 -7.46
CA VAL A 42 -1.11 -5.63 -8.85
C VAL A 42 -0.11 -6.72 -9.10
N SER A 43 -0.60 -7.89 -9.50
CA SER A 43 0.25 -9.02 -9.87
C SER A 43 0.07 -9.37 -11.33
N ARG A 44 1.16 -9.83 -11.95
CA ARG A 44 1.15 -10.45 -13.27
C ARG A 44 1.82 -11.81 -13.19
N GLU A 45 1.11 -12.86 -13.56
CA GLU A 45 1.69 -14.19 -13.68
C GLU A 45 2.05 -14.50 -15.15
N GLY A 46 3.30 -14.88 -15.37
CA GLY A 46 3.84 -15.27 -16.67
C GLY A 46 4.62 -16.58 -16.61
N ILE A 47 5.11 -17.01 -17.78
CA ILE A 47 5.91 -18.24 -17.91
C ILE A 47 7.23 -18.14 -17.13
N ALA A 48 7.77 -16.92 -16.99
CA ALA A 48 9.05 -16.66 -16.32
C ALA A 48 8.91 -16.30 -14.83
N GLY A 49 7.72 -16.46 -14.23
CA GLY A 49 7.44 -16.08 -12.84
C GLY A 49 6.35 -15.02 -12.71
N SER A 50 6.17 -14.50 -11.49
CA SER A 50 5.27 -13.39 -11.22
C SER A 50 6.01 -12.05 -11.17
N THR A 51 5.26 -10.98 -11.40
CA THR A 51 5.70 -9.61 -11.12
C THR A 51 4.70 -8.99 -10.16
N GLU A 52 5.17 -8.48 -9.03
CA GLU A 52 4.36 -7.97 -7.92
C GLU A 52 4.60 -6.47 -7.71
N ILE A 53 3.58 -5.64 -7.85
CA ILE A 53 3.68 -4.18 -7.68
C ILE A 53 2.69 -3.71 -6.62
N VAL A 54 3.15 -2.85 -5.72
CA VAL A 54 2.30 -2.14 -4.76
C VAL A 54 2.14 -0.68 -5.18
N VAL A 55 0.91 -0.19 -5.17
CA VAL A 55 0.58 1.22 -5.36
C VAL A 55 0.23 1.82 -4.00
N ASP A 56 1.02 2.82 -3.61
CA ASP A 56 1.02 3.52 -2.33
C ASP A 56 1.41 2.67 -1.11
N LEU A 57 2.11 3.31 -0.17
CA LEU A 57 2.59 2.73 1.09
C LEU A 57 1.98 3.52 2.26
N GLY A 58 0.66 3.46 2.38
CA GLY A 58 -0.06 4.07 3.49
C GLY A 58 0.27 3.41 4.84
N PRO A 59 -0.11 4.01 5.98
CA PRO A 59 0.31 3.49 7.28
C PRO A 59 -0.38 2.16 7.68
N ASP A 60 -1.23 1.59 6.81
CA ASP A 60 -1.85 0.27 7.01
C ASP A 60 -1.09 -0.83 6.26
N ILE A 61 -0.03 -0.48 5.52
CA ILE A 61 0.55 -1.34 4.49
C ILE A 61 1.06 -2.67 5.02
N ARG A 62 1.65 -2.69 6.23
CA ARG A 62 2.05 -3.93 6.89
C ARG A 62 0.90 -4.93 6.98
N GLU A 63 -0.22 -4.51 7.58
CA GLU A 63 -1.39 -5.37 7.75
C GLU A 63 -2.04 -5.73 6.41
N GLN A 64 -2.02 -4.81 5.45
CA GLN A 64 -2.53 -5.04 4.11
C GLN A 64 -1.77 -6.14 3.37
N LEU A 65 -0.43 -6.10 3.41
CA LEU A 65 0.41 -7.09 2.73
C LEU A 65 0.38 -8.44 3.44
N LEU A 66 0.31 -8.46 4.78
CA LEU A 66 0.15 -9.69 5.56
C LEU A 66 -1.19 -10.38 5.25
N ASP A 67 -2.31 -9.64 5.24
CA ASP A 67 -3.62 -10.20 4.93
C ASP A 67 -3.72 -10.71 3.49
N ALA A 68 -3.10 -9.99 2.55
CA ALA A 68 -3.01 -10.39 1.15
C ALA A 68 -1.95 -11.48 0.88
N ARG A 69 -1.18 -11.88 1.90
CA ARG A 69 -0.07 -12.85 1.82
C ARG A 69 0.96 -12.50 0.73
N VAL A 70 1.26 -11.22 0.59
CA VAL A 70 2.25 -10.72 -0.36
C VAL A 70 3.65 -10.93 0.20
N MET A 71 4.30 -12.01 -0.21
CA MET A 71 5.62 -12.40 0.30
C MET A 71 6.79 -11.74 -0.44
N HIS A 72 6.51 -11.10 -1.58
CA HIS A 72 7.50 -10.45 -2.41
C HIS A 72 6.86 -9.26 -3.13
N ILE A 73 7.63 -8.19 -3.32
CA ILE A 73 7.28 -7.06 -4.20
C ILE A 73 8.49 -6.69 -5.06
N ASP A 74 8.25 -6.45 -6.35
CA ASP A 74 9.27 -6.05 -7.31
C ASP A 74 9.51 -4.55 -7.30
N ALA A 75 8.44 -3.78 -7.11
CA ALA A 75 8.45 -2.34 -7.17
C ALA A 75 7.27 -1.73 -6.41
N VAL A 76 7.43 -0.45 -6.07
CA VAL A 76 6.37 0.41 -5.54
C VAL A 76 6.12 1.57 -6.48
N LEU A 77 4.86 1.93 -6.66
CA LEU A 77 4.42 3.17 -7.29
C LEU A 77 3.77 4.07 -6.24
N LEU A 78 4.30 5.27 -6.01
CA LEU A 78 3.64 6.27 -5.16
C LEU A 78 2.88 7.27 -6.03
N THR A 79 1.61 7.49 -5.70
CA THR A 79 0.72 8.38 -6.45
C THR A 79 0.94 9.84 -6.11
N HIS A 80 1.07 10.16 -4.81
CA HIS A 80 1.34 11.50 -4.28
C HIS A 80 1.80 11.45 -2.82
N ALA A 81 2.37 12.55 -2.32
CA ALA A 81 3.05 12.60 -1.02
C ALA A 81 2.15 12.96 0.19
N HIS A 82 0.90 12.50 0.22
CA HIS A 82 0.05 12.63 1.41
C HIS A 82 0.26 11.47 2.39
N ALA A 83 0.03 11.75 3.67
CA ALA A 83 0.31 10.84 4.79
C ALA A 83 -0.29 9.45 4.63
N ASP A 84 -1.55 9.39 4.18
CA ASP A 84 -2.30 8.17 3.94
C ASP A 84 -1.75 7.29 2.81
N HIS A 85 -0.82 7.80 2.00
CA HIS A 85 -0.20 7.11 0.88
C HIS A 85 1.29 6.81 1.06
N ILE A 86 1.98 7.42 2.05
CA ILE A 86 3.44 7.26 2.21
C ILE A 86 3.93 6.98 3.64
N HIS A 87 3.10 7.13 4.68
CA HIS A 87 3.57 6.97 6.08
C HIS A 87 3.79 5.52 6.53
N GLY A 88 3.59 4.52 5.66
CA GLY A 88 3.98 3.13 5.88
C GLY A 88 5.29 2.74 5.20
N ILE A 89 6.04 3.70 4.63
CA ILE A 89 7.23 3.43 3.82
C ILE A 89 8.31 2.58 4.54
N ASP A 90 8.39 2.63 5.87
CA ASP A 90 9.37 1.83 6.60
C ASP A 90 9.00 0.34 6.67
N ASP A 91 7.71 0.00 6.57
CA ASP A 91 7.22 -1.37 6.71
C ASP A 91 7.62 -2.28 5.55
N VAL A 92 8.11 -1.73 4.43
CA VAL A 92 8.63 -2.51 3.29
C VAL A 92 10.13 -2.83 3.40
N ARG A 93 10.82 -2.35 4.45
CA ARG A 93 12.22 -2.68 4.74
C ARG A 93 12.51 -4.20 4.79
N PRO A 94 11.64 -5.07 5.33
CA PRO A 94 11.88 -6.52 5.32
C PRO A 94 12.10 -7.10 3.92
N TYR A 95 11.45 -6.57 2.87
CA TYR A 95 11.70 -7.03 1.49
C TYR A 95 13.13 -6.70 1.02
N VAL A 96 13.66 -5.55 1.40
CA VAL A 96 15.05 -5.16 1.09
C VAL A 96 16.04 -6.08 1.79
N ILE A 97 15.78 -6.39 3.06
CA ILE A 97 16.62 -7.29 3.87
C ILE A 97 16.60 -8.71 3.29
N GLU A 98 15.41 -9.24 3.00
CA GLU A 98 15.24 -10.60 2.49
C GLU A 98 15.84 -10.77 1.08
N HIS A 99 15.67 -9.79 0.19
CA HIS A 99 16.12 -9.90 -1.20
C HIS A 99 17.53 -9.35 -1.45
N GLY A 100 18.15 -8.71 -0.46
CA GLY A 100 19.51 -8.17 -0.57
C GLY A 100 19.67 -7.08 -1.65
N ARG A 101 18.57 -6.44 -2.06
CA ARG A 101 18.56 -5.38 -3.08
C ARG A 101 17.62 -4.25 -2.68
N LEU A 102 17.97 -3.03 -3.07
CA LEU A 102 17.07 -1.89 -2.91
C LEU A 102 15.77 -2.13 -3.69
N LEU A 103 14.65 -1.78 -3.07
CA LEU A 103 13.33 -1.83 -3.68
C LEU A 103 13.14 -0.61 -4.60
N PRO A 104 12.94 -0.79 -5.91
CA PRO A 104 12.61 0.32 -6.81
C PRO A 104 11.30 1.00 -6.40
N VAL A 105 11.35 2.32 -6.25
CA VAL A 105 10.17 3.15 -5.96
C VAL A 105 10.02 4.19 -7.06
N TYR A 106 8.87 4.19 -7.72
CA TYR A 106 8.53 5.08 -8.82
C TYR A 106 7.55 6.14 -8.33
N MET A 107 7.79 7.40 -8.72
CA MET A 107 6.97 8.55 -8.37
C MET A 107 7.32 9.73 -9.28
N ASP A 108 6.47 10.75 -9.34
CA ASP A 108 6.80 12.00 -10.02
C ASP A 108 7.73 12.90 -9.18
N ALA A 109 8.19 14.01 -9.77
CA ALA A 109 9.15 14.91 -9.12
C ALA A 109 8.57 15.58 -7.86
N ALA A 110 7.29 15.98 -7.89
CA ALA A 110 6.63 16.62 -6.76
C ALA A 110 6.48 15.66 -5.57
N THR A 111 6.09 14.42 -5.84
CA THR A 111 6.01 13.35 -4.85
C THR A 111 7.38 13.03 -4.29
N SER A 112 8.42 12.96 -5.12
CA SER A 112 9.80 12.71 -4.66
C SER A 112 10.29 13.78 -3.71
N ALA A 113 10.05 15.06 -4.00
CA ALA A 113 10.38 16.16 -3.10
C ALA A 113 9.67 16.00 -1.75
N GLY A 114 8.36 15.71 -1.77
CA GLY A 114 7.56 15.55 -0.56
C GLY A 114 7.92 14.31 0.28
N VAL A 115 8.35 13.22 -0.35
CA VAL A 115 8.85 12.00 0.34
C VAL A 115 10.21 12.26 0.97
N ARG A 116 11.14 12.90 0.24
CA ARG A 116 12.49 13.22 0.76
C ARG A 116 12.47 14.21 1.91
N GLU A 117 11.55 15.17 1.89
CA GLU A 117 11.36 16.07 3.03
C GLU A 117 10.98 15.33 4.32
N LYS A 118 10.21 14.24 4.21
CA LYS A 118 9.64 13.52 5.37
C LYS A 118 10.50 12.35 5.85
N PHE A 119 11.24 11.72 4.95
CA PHE A 119 11.97 10.46 5.22
C PHE A 119 13.42 10.45 4.73
N GLY A 120 13.91 11.56 4.15
CA GLY A 120 15.26 11.69 3.59
C GLY A 120 16.27 12.34 4.51
#